data_AF-A0A8B5YAG0-F1
#
_entry.id   AF-A0A8B5YAG0-F1
#
_cell.length_a   1.000
_cell.length_b   1.000
_cell.length_c   1.000
_cell.angle_alpha   90.00
_cell.angle_beta   90.00
_cell.angle_gamma   90.00
#
_symmetry.space_group_name_H-M   'P 1'
#
loop_
_entity.id
_entity.type
_entity.pdbx_description
1 polymer ?
#
loop_
_entity_poly.entity_id
_entity_poly.type
_entity_poly.pdbx_seq_one_letter_code
_entity_poly.pdbx_strand_id
1 'polypeptide(L)'
;MAIPFFFRNMPDEAAAKANLDIIGIGLLTISIVMFAVYISLYHVFYLLAGIFCLIGAAVHTRHAEHPFIDRSLIKNRRYIGVVLAGCTVLGSVAGIVSVVPYMMRVLFSLNADTIGSGILLPGTVGVIFFGVAGGALTDRFGSRFVFTLGWLLILSTMAAASQVGDRTPWLMTIMLVFIFGGLSFVKTAISNSTAESLEEKAAGAGMGMLNFACFLSEGIGVALAGGLMAVHGFGYSALPAMNDAWSAVFSRSFAIFTVFVLAGGLLYLLTCKRKKS
;
A
#
# COMPACT_ATOMS: atom_id res chain seq x y z
N MET A 1 -10.96 28.19 5.37
CA MET A 1 -11.71 28.66 6.55
C MET A 1 -11.79 27.66 7.72
N ALA A 2 -11.00 26.57 7.72
CA ALA A 2 -11.03 25.57 8.80
C ALA A 2 -10.00 25.80 9.93
N ILE A 3 -9.05 26.71 9.73
CA ILE A 3 -7.96 26.98 10.69
C ILE A 3 -8.49 27.47 12.06
N PRO A 4 -9.49 28.38 12.15
CA PRO A 4 -9.95 28.87 13.46
C PRO A 4 -10.81 27.85 14.22
N PHE A 5 -11.44 26.89 13.52
CA PHE A 5 -12.25 25.83 14.15
C PHE A 5 -11.37 24.73 14.75
N PHE A 6 -10.22 24.45 14.11
CA PHE A 6 -9.24 23.47 14.58
C PHE A 6 -8.61 23.83 15.93
N PHE A 7 -8.30 25.11 16.17
CA PHE A 7 -7.70 25.56 17.43
C PHE A 7 -8.68 25.60 18.62
N ARG A 8 -10.00 25.57 18.37
CA ARG A 8 -11.01 25.76 19.41
C ARG A 8 -11.50 24.44 20.04
N ASN A 9 -11.31 23.32 19.33
CA ASN A 9 -11.78 22.00 19.74
C ASN A 9 -10.62 21.02 20.05
N MET A 10 -9.38 21.50 20.12
CA MET A 10 -8.32 20.69 20.69
C MET A 10 -8.62 20.50 22.18
N PRO A 11 -8.73 19.26 22.68
CA PRO A 11 -8.48 19.01 24.09
C PRO A 11 -7.13 19.67 24.40
N ASP A 12 -6.96 20.22 25.60
CA ASP A 12 -5.62 20.51 26.13
C ASP A 12 -4.89 19.16 26.23
N GLU A 13 -4.39 18.64 25.10
CA GLU A 13 -3.19 17.85 25.07
C GLU A 13 -2.16 18.81 25.65
N ALA A 14 -2.01 18.74 26.97
CA ALA A 14 -0.83 19.21 27.65
C ALA A 14 0.30 18.67 26.79
N ALA A 15 0.88 19.55 25.98
CA ALA A 15 2.03 19.28 25.15
C ALA A 15 3.09 18.87 26.16
N ALA A 16 3.11 17.58 26.48
CA ALA A 16 4.15 17.00 27.27
C ALA A 16 5.37 17.42 26.49
N LYS A 17 6.26 18.16 27.15
CA LYS A 17 7.63 18.39 26.71
C LYS A 17 8.33 17.03 26.61
N ALA A 18 7.83 16.14 25.76
CA ALA A 18 8.58 15.04 25.22
C ALA A 18 9.51 15.72 24.23
N ASN A 19 10.80 15.73 24.54
CA ASN A 19 11.82 16.21 23.63
C ASN A 19 11.62 15.51 22.29
N LEU A 20 11.01 16.23 21.34
CA LEU A 20 10.63 15.70 20.05
C LEU A 20 11.92 15.27 19.37
N ASP A 21 12.03 13.99 18.98
CA ASP A 21 13.22 13.44 18.34
C ASP A 21 13.31 13.93 16.88
N ILE A 22 13.70 15.20 16.73
CA ILE A 22 13.82 15.91 15.45
C ILE A 22 14.80 15.19 14.52
N ILE A 23 15.86 14.61 15.09
CA ILE A 23 16.87 13.87 14.31
C ILE A 23 16.25 12.60 13.73
N GLY A 24 15.55 11.80 14.54
CA GLY A 24 14.84 10.62 14.08
C GLY A 24 13.78 10.93 13.02
N ILE A 25 12.98 11.97 13.24
CA ILE A 25 11.97 12.44 12.28
C ILE A 25 12.61 12.90 10.97
N GLY A 26 13.72 13.66 11.05
CA GLY A 26 14.47 14.14 9.89
C GLY A 26 15.03 12.98 9.05
N LEU A 27 15.69 12.02 9.70
CA LEU A 27 16.24 10.83 9.04
C LEU A 27 15.15 9.99 8.35
N LEU A 28 14.00 9.77 9.00
CA LEU A 28 12.87 9.06 8.41
C LEU A 28 12.27 9.82 7.22
N THR A 29 12.08 11.13 7.36
CA THR A 29 11.53 11.98 6.29
C THR A 29 12.44 11.96 5.07
N ILE A 30 13.76 12.13 5.26
CA ILE A 30 14.74 12.05 4.18
C ILE A 30 14.71 10.66 3.55
N SER A 31 14.62 9.60 4.34
CA SER A 31 14.49 8.23 3.81
C SER A 31 13.27 8.08 2.90
N ILE A 32 12.08 8.53 3.33
CA ILE A 32 10.84 8.50 2.52
C ILE A 32 11.05 9.23 1.20
N VAL A 33 11.57 10.46 1.26
CA VAL A 33 11.78 11.29 0.07
C VAL A 33 12.76 10.62 -0.89
N MET A 34 13.87 10.06 -0.39
CA MET A 34 14.86 9.38 -1.22
C MET A 34 14.28 8.11 -1.87
N PHE A 35 13.47 7.33 -1.14
CA PHE A 35 12.74 6.20 -1.73
C PHE A 35 11.72 6.66 -2.78
N ALA A 36 10.99 7.76 -2.55
CA ALA A 36 10.04 8.32 -3.49
C ALA A 36 10.72 8.76 -4.81
N VAL A 37 11.85 9.44 -4.69
CA VAL A 37 12.67 9.86 -5.83
C VAL A 37 13.24 8.66 -6.56
N TYR A 38 13.67 7.62 -5.84
CA TYR A 38 14.11 6.37 -6.46
C TYR A 38 13.01 5.71 -7.30
N ILE A 39 11.77 5.61 -6.80
CA ILE A 39 10.65 5.03 -7.56
C ILE A 39 10.38 5.83 -8.85
N SER A 40 10.64 7.14 -8.82
CA SER A 40 10.41 8.03 -9.97
C SER A 40 11.54 7.99 -11.00
N LEU A 41 12.79 7.97 -10.55
CA LEU A 41 13.98 8.12 -11.40
C LEU A 41 14.76 6.81 -11.63
N TYR A 42 14.46 5.76 -10.87
CA TYR A 42 15.15 4.46 -10.86
C TYR A 42 16.67 4.53 -10.63
N HIS A 43 17.18 5.65 -10.10
CA HIS A 43 18.61 5.84 -9.84
C HIS A 43 19.05 5.21 -8.52
N VAL A 44 19.94 4.22 -8.58
CA VAL A 44 20.43 3.43 -7.42
C VAL A 44 21.03 4.30 -6.30
N PHE A 45 21.57 5.47 -6.62
CA PHE A 45 22.07 6.42 -5.62
C PHE A 45 21.00 6.78 -4.57
N TYR A 46 19.77 7.10 -5.01
CA TYR A 46 18.68 7.47 -4.12
C TYR A 46 18.21 6.30 -3.27
N LEU A 47 18.27 5.07 -3.82
CA LEU A 47 17.99 3.85 -3.07
C LEU A 47 19.00 3.67 -1.92
N LEU A 48 20.30 3.76 -2.23
CA LEU A 48 21.36 3.63 -1.23
C LEU A 48 21.26 4.74 -0.16
N ALA A 49 21.07 5.99 -0.58
CA ALA A 49 20.90 7.12 0.33
C ALA A 49 19.68 6.92 1.27
N GLY A 50 18.55 6.46 0.72
CA GLY A 50 17.35 6.13 1.49
C GLY A 50 17.58 5.03 2.52
N ILE A 51 18.30 3.96 2.15
CA ILE A 51 18.70 2.86 3.04
C ILE A 51 19.64 3.36 4.15
N PHE A 52 20.65 4.18 3.81
CA PHE A 52 21.57 4.76 4.80
C PHE A 52 20.83 5.63 5.82
N CYS A 53 19.91 6.49 5.38
CA CYS A 53 19.07 7.29 6.28
C CYS A 53 18.15 6.42 7.14
N LEU A 54 17.62 5.31 6.60
CA LEU A 54 16.80 4.37 7.36
C LEU A 54 17.60 3.64 8.44
N ILE A 55 18.81 3.16 8.11
CA ILE A 55 19.72 2.54 9.07
C ILE A 55 20.12 3.57 10.13
N GLY A 56 20.42 4.80 9.73
CA GLY A 56 20.70 5.91 10.64
C GLY A 56 19.55 6.18 11.60
N ALA A 57 18.30 6.25 11.10
CA ALA A 57 17.11 6.37 11.93
C ALA A 57 16.96 5.19 12.90
N ALA A 58 17.17 3.96 12.44
CA ALA A 58 17.05 2.76 13.26
C ALA A 58 18.13 2.68 14.36
N VAL A 59 19.37 3.06 14.05
CA VAL A 59 20.46 3.13 15.03
C VAL A 59 20.22 4.25 16.03
N HIS A 60 19.79 5.43 15.57
CA HIS A 60 19.45 6.56 16.44
C HIS A 60 18.32 6.20 17.42
N THR A 61 17.26 5.55 16.92
CA THR A 61 16.15 5.03 17.74
C THR A 61 16.63 4.01 18.80
N ARG A 62 17.72 3.27 18.54
CA ARG A 62 18.33 2.33 19.50
C ARG A 62 19.24 2.98 20.54
N HIS A 63 19.62 4.24 20.39
CA HIS A 63 20.54 4.93 21.32
C HIS A 63 19.93 6.19 21.96
N ALA A 64 18.82 6.72 21.44
CA ALA A 64 18.15 7.88 22.01
C ALA A 64 17.48 7.58 23.36
N GLU A 65 17.57 8.53 24.30
CA GLU A 65 16.91 8.48 25.62
C GLU A 65 15.38 8.66 25.51
N HIS A 66 14.92 9.42 24.52
CA HIS A 66 13.51 9.60 24.15
C HIS A 66 13.31 9.34 22.65
N PRO A 67 13.35 8.07 22.21
CA PRO A 67 13.26 7.74 20.79
C PRO A 67 11.89 8.09 20.23
N PHE A 68 11.85 8.65 19.00
CA PHE A 68 10.58 8.88 18.29
C PHE A 68 9.75 7.61 18.20
N ILE A 69 10.38 6.48 17.84
CA ILE A 69 9.76 5.16 17.79
C ILE A 69 10.05 4.43 19.10
N ASP A 70 9.04 4.29 19.94
CA ASP A 70 9.17 3.51 21.17
C ASP A 70 9.48 2.04 20.83
N ARG A 71 10.47 1.46 21.53
CA ARG A 71 10.88 0.06 21.36
C ARG A 71 9.76 -0.92 21.71
N SER A 72 8.79 -0.48 22.52
CA SER A 72 7.57 -1.22 22.82
C SER A 72 6.78 -1.59 21.55
N LEU A 73 6.81 -0.74 20.52
CA LEU A 73 6.14 -0.93 19.23
C LEU A 73 6.70 -2.12 18.46
N ILE A 74 8.03 -2.22 18.40
CA ILE A 74 8.73 -3.31 17.69
C ILE A 74 8.59 -4.64 18.46
N LYS A 75 8.32 -4.59 19.77
CA LYS A 75 8.03 -5.81 20.55
C LYS A 75 6.56 -6.25 20.43
N ASN A 76 5.67 -5.35 20.02
CA ASN A 76 4.25 -5.66 19.89
C ASN A 76 4.00 -6.51 18.63
N ARG A 77 3.86 -7.82 18.84
CA ARG A 77 3.59 -8.80 17.77
C ARG A 77 2.31 -8.50 16.99
N ARG A 78 1.29 -7.92 17.63
CA ARG A 78 0.03 -7.54 16.96
C ARG A 78 0.27 -6.36 16.03
N TYR A 79 0.97 -5.33 16.49
CA TYR A 79 1.36 -4.19 15.68
C TYR A 79 2.16 -4.63 14.45
N ILE A 80 3.25 -5.39 14.65
CA ILE A 80 4.07 -5.90 13.54
C ILE A 80 3.25 -6.75 12.57
N GLY A 81 2.40 -7.66 13.06
CA GLY A 81 1.60 -8.51 12.18
C GLY A 81 0.60 -7.72 11.33
N VAL A 82 -0.04 -6.68 11.89
CA VAL A 82 -0.95 -5.80 11.15
C VAL A 82 -0.19 -4.96 10.13
N VAL A 83 0.96 -4.38 10.52
CA VAL A 83 1.81 -3.58 9.62
C VAL A 83 2.31 -4.44 8.46
N LEU A 84 2.88 -5.62 8.74
CA LEU A 84 3.38 -6.53 7.69
C LEU A 84 2.26 -6.98 6.76
N ALA A 85 1.10 -7.36 7.30
CA ALA A 85 -0.04 -7.74 6.47
C ALA A 85 -0.51 -6.59 5.57
N GLY A 86 -0.56 -5.38 6.12
CA GLY A 86 -0.88 -4.18 5.37
C GLY A 86 0.12 -3.88 4.27
N CYS A 87 1.42 -3.91 4.60
CA CYS A 87 2.49 -3.77 3.63
C CYS A 87 2.36 -4.80 2.49
N THR A 88 2.13 -6.07 2.79
CA THR A 88 2.00 -7.11 1.77
C THR A 88 0.81 -6.84 0.84
N VAL A 89 -0.37 -6.52 1.37
CA VAL A 89 -1.56 -6.27 0.54
C VAL A 89 -1.42 -4.97 -0.25
N LEU A 90 -1.08 -3.86 0.40
CA LEU A 90 -0.94 -2.54 -0.24
C LEU A 90 0.19 -2.56 -1.29
N GLY A 91 1.33 -3.17 -0.95
CA GLY A 91 2.44 -3.34 -1.88
C GLY A 91 2.08 -4.15 -3.11
N SER A 92 1.32 -5.24 -2.92
CA SER A 92 0.85 -6.07 -4.04
C SER A 92 -0.09 -5.31 -4.98
N VAL A 93 -1.01 -4.52 -4.41
CA VAL A 93 -1.94 -3.69 -5.19
C VAL A 93 -1.19 -2.58 -5.93
N ALA A 94 -0.24 -1.90 -5.29
CA ALA A 94 0.59 -0.88 -5.96
C ALA A 94 1.39 -1.48 -7.13
N GLY A 95 1.97 -2.66 -6.92
CA GLY A 95 2.65 -3.42 -7.97
C GLY A 95 1.76 -3.67 -9.17
N ILE A 96 0.58 -4.27 -8.98
CA ILE A 96 -0.29 -4.59 -10.11
C ILE A 96 -0.87 -3.34 -10.79
N VAL A 97 -1.22 -2.30 -10.02
CA VAL A 97 -1.74 -1.05 -10.57
C VAL A 97 -0.69 -0.36 -11.46
N SER A 98 0.59 -0.47 -11.12
CA SER A 98 1.66 0.10 -11.96
C SER A 98 1.82 -0.61 -13.32
N VAL A 99 1.40 -1.87 -13.43
CA VAL A 99 1.44 -2.66 -14.67
C VAL A 99 0.32 -2.29 -15.62
N VAL A 100 -0.84 -1.86 -15.11
CA VAL A 100 -2.05 -1.61 -15.92
C VAL A 100 -1.84 -0.58 -17.04
N PRO A 101 -1.19 0.58 -16.83
CA PRO A 101 -0.94 1.54 -17.91
C PRO A 101 -0.10 0.95 -19.04
N TYR A 102 0.92 0.16 -18.68
CA TYR A 102 1.75 -0.52 -19.67
C TYR A 102 0.95 -1.58 -20.43
N MET A 103 0.13 -2.37 -19.72
CA MET A 103 -0.78 -3.34 -20.35
C MET A 103 -1.74 -2.68 -21.34
N MET A 104 -2.35 -1.55 -20.97
CA MET A 104 -3.27 -0.82 -21.84
C MET A 104 -2.58 -0.27 -23.09
N ARG A 105 -1.33 0.17 -22.95
CA ARG A 105 -0.53 0.64 -24.08
C ARG A 105 -0.11 -0.50 -25.01
N VAL A 106 0.34 -1.64 -24.46
CA VAL A 106 0.87 -2.76 -25.25
C VAL A 106 -0.23 -3.58 -25.91
N LEU A 107 -1.30 -3.93 -25.18
CA LEU A 107 -2.36 -4.79 -25.72
C LEU A 107 -3.39 -4.04 -26.56
N PHE A 108 -3.66 -2.77 -26.25
CA PHE A 108 -4.76 -2.02 -26.87
C PHE A 108 -4.30 -0.77 -27.62
N SER A 109 -2.98 -0.52 -27.69
CA SER A 109 -2.37 0.63 -28.38
C SER A 109 -2.98 1.98 -27.98
N LEU A 110 -3.45 2.10 -26.73
CA LEU A 110 -4.07 3.32 -26.23
C LEU A 110 -3.01 4.39 -25.94
N ASN A 111 -3.37 5.65 -26.21
CA ASN A 111 -2.55 6.81 -25.86
C ASN A 111 -2.58 7.08 -24.35
N ALA A 112 -1.54 7.75 -23.86
CA ALA A 112 -1.41 8.08 -22.43
C ALA A 112 -2.62 8.85 -21.89
N ASP A 113 -3.17 9.79 -22.68
CA ASP A 113 -4.33 10.59 -22.29
C ASP A 113 -5.57 9.71 -22.05
N THR A 114 -5.83 8.74 -22.94
CA THR A 114 -6.95 7.81 -22.82
C THR A 114 -6.77 6.85 -21.63
N ILE A 115 -5.54 6.40 -21.37
CA ILE A 115 -5.24 5.54 -20.23
C ILE A 115 -5.46 6.30 -18.92
N GLY A 116 -4.94 7.53 -18.82
CA GLY A 116 -5.08 8.37 -17.63
C GLY A 116 -6.54 8.76 -17.37
N SER A 117 -7.19 9.38 -18.35
CA SER A 117 -8.54 9.94 -18.19
C SER A 117 -9.66 8.89 -18.27
N GLY A 118 -9.50 7.86 -19.10
CA GLY A 118 -10.54 6.88 -19.36
C GLY A 118 -10.47 5.65 -18.45
N ILE A 119 -9.27 5.21 -18.07
CA ILE A 119 -9.07 3.90 -17.41
C ILE A 119 -8.72 4.07 -15.93
N LEU A 120 -7.74 4.93 -15.62
CA LEU A 120 -7.29 5.12 -14.24
C LEU A 120 -8.23 6.05 -13.45
N LEU A 121 -8.69 7.15 -14.06
CA LEU A 121 -9.47 8.19 -13.39
C LEU A 121 -10.78 7.67 -12.77
N PRO A 122 -11.61 6.85 -13.45
CA PRO A 122 -12.82 6.32 -12.81
C PRO A 122 -12.50 5.51 -11.54
N GLY A 123 -11.39 4.76 -11.59
CA GLY A 123 -10.89 4.03 -10.44
C GLY A 123 -10.47 4.92 -9.27
N THR A 124 -9.70 5.99 -9.55
CA THR A 124 -9.25 6.92 -8.50
C THR A 124 -10.39 7.74 -7.91
N VAL A 125 -11.39 8.10 -8.71
CA VAL A 125 -12.63 8.71 -8.21
C VAL A 125 -13.38 7.74 -7.28
N GLY A 126 -13.39 6.44 -7.62
CA GLY A 126 -13.94 5.40 -6.76
C GLY A 126 -13.34 5.40 -5.34
N VAL A 127 -12.02 5.60 -5.20
CA VAL A 127 -11.34 5.67 -3.89
C VAL A 127 -12.01 6.66 -2.94
N ILE A 128 -12.51 7.79 -3.44
CA ILE A 128 -13.15 8.82 -2.60
C ILE A 128 -14.42 8.25 -1.96
N PHE A 129 -15.30 7.65 -2.78
CA PHE A 129 -16.57 7.09 -2.31
C PHE A 129 -16.34 5.89 -1.38
N PHE A 130 -15.45 4.97 -1.78
CA PHE A 130 -15.12 3.80 -0.98
C PHE A 130 -14.34 4.15 0.29
N GLY A 131 -13.56 5.22 0.29
CA GLY A 131 -12.86 5.72 1.48
C GLY A 131 -13.84 6.19 2.56
N VAL A 132 -14.82 7.03 2.17
CA VAL A 132 -15.88 7.49 3.08
C VAL A 132 -16.71 6.32 3.57
N ALA A 133 -17.14 5.44 2.67
CA ALA A 133 -17.86 4.24 3.04
C ALA A 133 -17.05 3.35 3.98
N GLY A 134 -15.75 3.19 3.74
CA GLY A 134 -14.84 2.36 4.53
C GLY A 134 -14.68 2.85 5.96
N GLY A 135 -14.61 4.17 6.17
CA GLY A 135 -14.61 4.79 7.50
C GLY A 135 -15.90 4.43 8.25
N ALA A 136 -17.05 4.77 7.67
CA ALA A 136 -18.36 4.51 8.27
C ALA A 136 -18.61 3.02 8.56
N LEU A 137 -18.16 2.13 7.66
CA LEU A 137 -18.28 0.69 7.85
C LEU A 137 -17.37 0.18 8.96
N THR A 138 -16.20 0.81 9.15
CA THR A 138 -15.24 0.41 10.18
C THR A 138 -15.76 0.80 11.55
N ASP A 139 -16.34 1.99 11.67
CA ASP A 139 -16.94 2.46 12.92
C ASP A 139 -18.14 1.59 13.34
N ARG A 140 -18.91 1.08 12.36
CA ARG A 140 -20.12 0.30 12.62
C ARG A 140 -19.89 -1.20 12.81
N PHE A 141 -19.00 -1.81 12.02
CA PHE A 141 -18.81 -3.27 11.97
C PHE A 141 -17.42 -3.73 12.43
N GLY A 142 -16.52 -2.79 12.70
CA GLY A 142 -15.17 -3.03 13.17
C GLY A 142 -14.14 -3.29 12.06
N SER A 143 -12.89 -2.98 12.37
CA SER A 143 -11.74 -3.04 11.44
C SER A 143 -11.58 -4.40 10.76
N ARG A 144 -11.82 -5.51 11.48
CA ARG A 144 -11.67 -6.84 10.91
C ARG A 144 -12.70 -7.14 9.82
N PHE A 145 -13.96 -6.74 9.99
CA PHE A 145 -15.00 -7.00 9.00
C PHE A 145 -14.71 -6.23 7.71
N VAL A 146 -14.38 -4.95 7.84
CA VAL A 146 -14.06 -4.07 6.71
C VAL A 146 -12.80 -4.52 5.98
N PHE A 147 -11.75 -4.92 6.72
CA PHE A 147 -10.56 -5.51 6.12
C PHE A 147 -10.93 -6.74 5.28
N THR A 148 -11.71 -7.67 5.85
CA THR A 148 -12.07 -8.91 5.16
C THR A 148 -12.88 -8.62 3.90
N LEU A 149 -13.81 -7.67 3.96
CA LEU A 149 -14.62 -7.25 2.81
C LEU A 149 -13.74 -6.66 1.69
N GLY A 150 -12.86 -5.71 2.04
CA GLY A 150 -11.94 -5.10 1.07
C GLY A 150 -10.94 -6.09 0.49
N TRP A 151 -10.38 -6.97 1.34
CA TRP A 151 -9.45 -8.00 0.94
C TRP A 151 -10.08 -9.01 -0.02
N LEU A 152 -11.29 -9.51 0.28
CA LEU A 152 -12.00 -10.42 -0.62
C LEU A 152 -12.34 -9.74 -1.95
N LEU A 153 -12.71 -8.46 -1.92
CA LEU A 153 -13.01 -7.69 -3.13
C LEU A 153 -11.76 -7.53 -4.02
N ILE A 154 -10.60 -7.22 -3.44
CA ILE A 154 -9.32 -7.17 -4.17
C ILE A 154 -9.00 -8.56 -4.71
N LEU A 155 -9.08 -9.59 -3.87
CA LEU A 155 -8.70 -10.95 -4.24
C LEU A 155 -9.55 -11.49 -5.40
N SER A 156 -10.88 -11.35 -5.32
CA SER A 156 -11.79 -11.79 -6.37
C SER A 156 -11.56 -11.01 -7.67
N THR A 157 -11.33 -9.71 -7.56
CA THR A 157 -11.15 -8.85 -8.74
C THR A 157 -9.80 -9.09 -9.40
N MET A 158 -8.72 -9.30 -8.64
CA MET A 158 -7.41 -9.65 -9.21
C MET A 158 -7.40 -11.05 -9.82
N ALA A 159 -8.09 -12.02 -9.19
CA ALA A 159 -8.27 -13.36 -9.75
C ALA A 159 -9.15 -13.39 -11.01
N ALA A 160 -10.10 -12.45 -11.13
CA ALA A 160 -10.85 -12.25 -12.36
C ALA A 160 -9.99 -11.54 -13.43
N ALA A 161 -9.24 -10.52 -13.05
CA ALA A 161 -8.35 -9.77 -13.94
C ALA A 161 -7.26 -10.66 -14.55
N SER A 162 -6.78 -11.68 -13.84
CA SER A 162 -5.84 -12.65 -14.41
C SER A 162 -6.44 -13.48 -15.55
N GLN A 163 -7.76 -13.64 -15.64
CA GLN A 163 -8.41 -14.48 -16.65
C GLN A 163 -9.02 -13.68 -17.80
N VAL A 164 -9.55 -12.49 -17.51
CA VAL A 164 -10.32 -11.71 -18.50
C VAL A 164 -9.84 -10.26 -18.64
N GLY A 165 -8.79 -9.84 -17.92
CA GLY A 165 -8.30 -8.47 -17.94
C GLY A 165 -7.73 -8.00 -19.28
N ASP A 166 -7.37 -8.94 -20.15
CA ASP A 166 -6.85 -8.73 -21.50
C ASP A 166 -7.95 -8.66 -22.58
N ARG A 167 -9.22 -8.89 -22.23
CA ARG A 167 -10.32 -8.95 -23.20
C ARG A 167 -10.73 -7.58 -23.72
N THR A 168 -10.95 -6.62 -22.81
CA THR A 168 -11.37 -5.26 -23.17
C THR A 168 -10.81 -4.22 -22.19
N PRO A 169 -10.45 -3.01 -22.66
CA PRO A 169 -9.94 -1.94 -21.78
C PRO A 169 -10.97 -1.48 -20.73
N TRP A 170 -12.24 -1.45 -21.13
CA TRP A 170 -13.33 -0.99 -20.26
C TRP A 170 -13.61 -1.96 -19.11
N LEU A 171 -13.43 -3.25 -19.32
CA LEU A 171 -13.52 -4.24 -18.24
C LEU A 171 -12.43 -4.01 -17.19
N MET A 172 -11.21 -3.68 -17.61
CA MET A 172 -10.13 -3.33 -16.69
C MET A 172 -10.45 -2.06 -15.88
N THR A 173 -11.15 -1.09 -16.47
CA THR A 173 -11.61 0.12 -15.77
C THR A 173 -12.56 -0.26 -14.62
N ILE A 174 -13.54 -1.13 -14.88
CA ILE A 174 -14.47 -1.62 -13.85
C ILE A 174 -13.70 -2.38 -12.76
N MET A 175 -12.75 -3.24 -13.14
CA MET A 175 -11.91 -3.97 -12.19
C MET A 175 -11.07 -3.03 -11.33
N LEU A 176 -10.50 -1.97 -11.91
CA LEU A 176 -9.75 -0.96 -11.15
C LEU A 176 -10.61 -0.26 -10.11
N VAL A 177 -11.88 0.06 -10.42
CA VAL A 177 -12.81 0.63 -9.44
C VAL A 177 -12.96 -0.29 -8.23
N PHE A 178 -13.12 -1.60 -8.45
CA PHE A 178 -13.23 -2.55 -7.34
C PHE A 178 -11.91 -2.78 -6.60
N ILE A 179 -10.77 -2.83 -7.30
CA ILE A 179 -9.44 -2.95 -6.68
C ILE A 179 -9.18 -1.73 -5.78
N PHE A 180 -9.41 -0.53 -6.28
CA PHE A 180 -9.23 0.71 -5.52
C PHE A 180 -10.27 0.89 -4.40
N GLY A 181 -11.50 0.42 -4.61
CA GLY A 181 -12.50 0.39 -3.56
C GLY A 181 -12.10 -0.54 -2.42
N GLY A 182 -11.68 -1.76 -2.74
CA GLY A 182 -11.15 -2.71 -1.76
C GLY A 182 -9.88 -2.22 -1.08
N LEU A 183 -9.00 -1.52 -1.82
CA LEU A 183 -7.80 -0.88 -1.28
C LEU A 183 -8.15 0.15 -0.21
N SER A 184 -9.19 0.96 -0.44
CA SER A 184 -9.66 1.95 0.52
C SER A 184 -10.13 1.30 1.82
N PHE A 185 -10.93 0.24 1.72
CA PHE A 185 -11.38 -0.53 2.89
C PHE A 185 -10.23 -1.16 3.66
N VAL A 186 -9.29 -1.79 2.97
CA VAL A 186 -8.11 -2.41 3.57
C VAL A 186 -7.25 -1.36 4.28
N LYS A 187 -6.96 -0.23 3.62
CA LYS A 187 -6.15 0.85 4.18
C LYS A 187 -6.77 1.44 5.44
N THR A 188 -8.07 1.74 5.42
CA THR A 188 -8.80 2.23 6.59
C THR A 188 -8.77 1.23 7.73
N ALA A 189 -9.03 -0.05 7.45
CA ALA A 189 -9.03 -1.09 8.47
C ALA A 189 -7.65 -1.35 9.08
N ILE A 190 -6.57 -1.31 8.29
CA ILE A 190 -5.19 -1.41 8.79
C ILE A 190 -4.87 -0.22 9.68
N SER A 191 -5.21 1.00 9.25
CA SER A 191 -5.00 2.22 10.01
C SER A 191 -5.68 2.14 11.38
N ASN A 192 -6.96 1.77 11.41
CA ASN A 192 -7.70 1.63 12.66
C ASN A 192 -7.18 0.48 13.53
N SER A 193 -6.87 -0.68 12.95
CA SER A 193 -6.31 -1.82 13.70
C SER A 193 -4.95 -1.52 14.29
N THR A 194 -4.16 -0.70 13.59
CA THR A 194 -2.87 -0.22 14.06
C THR A 194 -3.07 0.74 15.21
N ALA A 195 -3.91 1.77 15.05
CA ALA A 195 -4.23 2.72 16.10
C ALA A 195 -4.76 2.03 17.38
N GLU A 196 -5.66 1.04 17.25
CA GLU A 196 -6.17 0.24 18.37
C GLU A 196 -5.08 -0.58 19.10
N SER A 197 -3.94 -0.83 18.47
CA SER A 197 -2.83 -1.60 19.03
C SER A 197 -1.77 -0.73 19.72
N LEU A 198 -1.93 0.59 19.66
CA LEU A 198 -0.98 1.58 20.15
C LEU A 198 -1.52 2.25 21.42
N GLU A 199 -0.61 2.57 22.35
CA GLU A 199 -0.91 3.51 23.42
C GLU A 199 -1.00 4.93 22.85
N GLU A 200 -1.86 5.77 23.44
CA GLU A 200 -2.12 7.13 22.97
C GLU A 200 -0.83 7.96 22.81
N LYS A 201 0.12 7.80 23.74
CA LYS A 201 1.44 8.45 23.71
C LYS A 201 2.34 8.01 22.54
N ALA A 202 2.12 6.81 22.00
CA ALA A 202 2.90 6.23 20.91
C ALA A 202 2.15 6.19 19.58
N ALA A 203 0.90 6.67 19.53
CA ALA A 203 0.04 6.61 18.36
C ALA A 203 0.63 7.35 17.15
N GLY A 204 1.15 8.57 17.36
CA GLY A 204 1.75 9.37 16.28
C GLY A 204 2.96 8.69 15.64
N ALA A 205 3.87 8.17 16.46
CA ALA A 205 5.07 7.47 15.99
C ALA A 205 4.75 6.12 15.32
N GLY A 206 3.84 5.34 15.91
CA GLY A 206 3.40 4.06 15.34
C GLY A 206 2.68 4.24 14.00
N MET A 207 1.81 5.25 13.88
CA MET A 207 1.17 5.57 12.60
C MET A 207 2.17 6.10 11.56
N GLY A 208 3.17 6.87 11.97
CA GLY A 208 4.27 7.29 11.10
C GLY A 208 5.05 6.09 10.55
N MET A 209 5.39 5.13 11.41
CA MET A 209 6.08 3.90 11.01
C MET A 209 5.22 2.99 10.12
N LEU A 210 3.91 2.89 10.36
CA LEU A 210 2.98 2.21 9.45
C LEU A 210 3.06 2.83 8.05
N ASN A 211 2.87 4.16 7.95
CA ASN A 211 2.90 4.85 6.65
C ASN A 211 4.25 4.69 5.94
N PHE A 212 5.35 4.79 6.68
CA PHE A 212 6.69 4.53 6.16
C PHE A 212 6.82 3.12 5.57
N ALA A 213 6.42 2.10 6.35
CA ALA A 213 6.50 0.71 5.94
C ALA A 213 5.61 0.43 4.72
N CYS A 214 4.40 0.98 4.69
CA CYS A 214 3.49 0.86 3.55
C CYS A 214 4.08 1.52 2.31
N PHE A 215 4.63 2.74 2.42
CA PHE A 215 5.26 3.44 1.31
C PHE A 215 6.43 2.66 0.70
N LEU A 216 7.31 2.12 1.56
CA LEU A 216 8.41 1.26 1.13
C LEU A 216 7.90 0.00 0.43
N SER A 217 6.85 -0.63 0.98
CA SER A 217 6.24 -1.83 0.41
C SER A 217 5.57 -1.57 -0.94
N GLU A 218 4.90 -0.43 -1.11
CA GLU A 218 4.33 0.02 -2.39
C GLU A 218 5.43 0.18 -3.45
N GLY A 219 6.55 0.81 -3.09
CA GLY A 219 7.72 0.91 -3.97
C GLY A 219 8.32 -0.45 -4.35
N ILE A 220 8.48 -1.34 -3.37
CA ILE A 220 8.95 -2.71 -3.62
C ILE A 220 7.98 -3.46 -4.54
N GLY A 221 6.67 -3.32 -4.33
CA GLY A 221 5.65 -3.92 -5.18
C GLY A 221 5.74 -3.46 -6.63
N VAL A 222 5.90 -2.16 -6.86
CA VAL A 222 6.11 -1.57 -8.20
C VAL A 222 7.41 -2.09 -8.83
N ALA A 223 8.51 -2.12 -8.07
CA ALA A 223 9.78 -2.63 -8.55
C ALA A 223 9.73 -4.13 -8.91
N LEU A 224 9.06 -4.94 -8.08
CA LEU A 224 8.82 -6.36 -8.35
C LEU A 224 7.97 -6.55 -9.60
N ALA A 225 6.95 -5.73 -9.78
CA ALA A 225 6.10 -5.77 -10.96
C ALA A 225 6.89 -5.43 -12.23
N GLY A 226 7.67 -4.35 -12.22
CA GLY A 226 8.56 -3.98 -13.31
C GLY A 226 9.63 -5.05 -13.60
N GLY A 227 10.21 -5.64 -12.55
CA GLY A 227 11.17 -6.73 -12.65
C GLY A 227 10.57 -7.99 -13.30
N LEU A 228 9.36 -8.38 -12.91
CA LEU A 228 8.62 -9.50 -13.52
C LEU A 228 8.42 -9.30 -15.02
N MET A 229 8.20 -8.05 -15.44
CA MET A 229 8.04 -7.70 -16.86
C MET A 229 9.36 -7.66 -17.64
N ALA A 230 10.49 -7.38 -16.97
CA ALA A 230 11.81 -7.30 -17.58
C ALA A 230 12.48 -8.68 -17.78
N VAL A 231 11.98 -9.73 -17.10
CA VAL A 231 12.50 -11.09 -17.27
C VAL A 231 12.13 -11.62 -18.66
N HIS A 232 13.14 -11.73 -19.53
CA HIS A 232 13.00 -12.16 -20.92
C HIS A 232 12.49 -13.62 -21.08
N GLY A 233 12.29 -14.38 -19.99
CA GLY A 233 11.70 -15.72 -19.99
C GLY A 233 10.18 -15.75 -19.79
N PHE A 234 9.54 -14.60 -19.58
CA PHE A 234 8.08 -14.53 -19.42
C PHE A 234 7.32 -14.46 -20.75
N GLY A 235 8.00 -14.11 -21.86
CA GLY A 235 7.38 -13.80 -23.16
C GLY A 235 8.03 -14.37 -24.42
N TYR A 236 8.89 -15.40 -24.36
CA TYR A 236 9.44 -16.03 -25.59
C TYR A 236 8.79 -17.39 -25.88
N SER A 237 7.82 -17.41 -26.80
CA SER A 237 7.68 -18.49 -27.78
C SER A 237 8.46 -18.06 -29.02
N ALA A 238 9.37 -18.90 -29.51
CA ALA A 238 10.31 -18.65 -30.60
C ALA A 238 9.67 -18.50 -32.00
N LEU A 239 8.48 -17.91 -32.12
CA LEU A 239 7.75 -17.79 -33.39
C LEU A 239 7.09 -16.40 -33.54
N PRO A 240 7.09 -15.81 -34.75
CA PRO A 240 6.55 -14.49 -35.02
C PRO A 240 5.02 -14.57 -35.12
N ALA A 241 4.35 -14.42 -33.99
CA ALA A 241 2.93 -14.10 -33.89
C ALA A 241 2.69 -13.31 -32.59
N MET A 242 2.96 -12.01 -32.64
CA MET A 242 2.73 -11.09 -31.52
C MET A 242 1.22 -10.92 -31.30
N ASN A 243 0.69 -11.51 -30.21
CA ASN A 243 -0.44 -11.03 -29.41
C ASN A 243 -0.69 -11.92 -28.16
N ASP A 244 -0.26 -13.19 -28.16
CA ASP A 244 -0.51 -14.10 -27.03
C ASP A 244 0.54 -14.01 -25.89
N ALA A 245 1.80 -13.69 -26.22
CA ALA A 245 2.88 -13.69 -25.24
C ALA A 245 2.68 -12.62 -24.14
N TRP A 246 2.33 -11.40 -24.52
CA TRP A 246 2.14 -10.30 -23.56
C TRP A 246 0.91 -10.50 -22.67
N SER A 247 -0.22 -10.99 -23.23
CA SER A 247 -1.40 -11.34 -22.43
C SER A 247 -1.04 -12.37 -21.35
N ALA A 248 -0.28 -13.41 -21.70
CA ALA A 248 0.18 -14.40 -20.74
C ALA A 248 1.07 -13.81 -19.63
N VAL A 249 1.93 -12.83 -19.95
CA VAL A 249 2.75 -12.12 -18.94
C VAL A 249 1.86 -11.35 -17.96
N PHE A 250 0.87 -10.61 -18.47
CA PHE A 250 -0.05 -9.86 -17.61
C PHE A 250 -0.88 -10.79 -16.74
N SER A 251 -1.52 -11.81 -17.33
CA SER A 251 -2.31 -12.82 -16.62
C SER A 251 -1.53 -13.45 -15.46
N ARG A 252 -0.29 -13.90 -15.72
CA ARG A 252 0.58 -14.49 -14.70
C ARG A 252 1.01 -13.48 -13.64
N SER A 253 1.26 -12.23 -14.01
CA SER A 253 1.56 -11.16 -13.05
C SER A 253 0.40 -10.94 -12.09
N PHE A 254 -0.83 -10.82 -12.61
CA PHE A 254 -2.04 -10.73 -11.78
C PHE A 254 -2.18 -11.95 -10.86
N ALA A 255 -1.92 -13.16 -11.34
CA ALA A 255 -1.98 -14.38 -10.53
C ALA A 255 -0.95 -14.39 -9.39
N ILE A 256 0.31 -14.03 -9.66
CA ILE A 256 1.38 -13.95 -8.65
C ILE A 256 1.02 -12.93 -7.56
N PHE A 257 0.60 -11.73 -7.96
CA PHE A 257 0.20 -10.71 -6.98
C PHE A 257 -1.08 -11.11 -6.22
N THR A 258 -1.98 -11.89 -6.82
CA THR A 258 -3.14 -12.46 -6.11
C THR A 258 -2.70 -13.38 -4.97
N VAL A 259 -1.65 -14.18 -5.17
CA VAL A 259 -1.07 -15.03 -4.11
C VAL A 259 -0.48 -14.17 -2.99
N PHE A 260 0.22 -13.09 -3.30
CA PHE A 260 0.73 -12.17 -2.28
C PHE A 260 -0.41 -11.48 -1.51
N VAL A 261 -1.47 -11.03 -2.18
CA VAL A 261 -2.66 -10.48 -1.53
C VAL A 261 -3.32 -11.52 -0.62
N LEU A 262 -3.43 -12.78 -1.08
CA LEU A 262 -3.95 -13.88 -0.27
C LEU A 262 -3.12 -14.06 1.01
N ALA A 263 -1.80 -14.14 0.88
CA ALA A 263 -0.88 -14.31 2.00
C ALA A 263 -0.98 -13.14 3.00
N GLY A 264 -1.02 -11.89 2.51
CA GLY A 264 -1.16 -10.70 3.34
C GLY A 264 -2.48 -10.68 4.12
N GLY A 265 -3.61 -11.02 3.48
CA GLY A 265 -4.88 -11.07 4.17
C GLY A 265 -5.01 -12.21 5.17
N LEU A 266 -4.46 -13.39 4.87
CA LEU A 266 -4.36 -14.49 5.83
C LEU A 266 -3.53 -14.08 7.05
N LEU A 267 -2.39 -13.41 6.84
CA LEU A 267 -1.55 -12.90 7.93
C LEU A 267 -2.33 -11.91 8.82
N TYR A 268 -3.11 -11.00 8.23
CA TYR A 268 -3.96 -10.09 8.99
C TYR A 268 -5.01 -10.85 9.83
N LEU A 269 -5.70 -11.82 9.24
CA LEU A 269 -6.75 -12.60 9.93
C LEU A 269 -6.19 -13.46 11.06
N LEU A 270 -4.97 -13.97 10.92
CA LEU A 270 -4.26 -14.72 11.95
C LEU A 270 -3.80 -13.82 13.09
N THR A 271 -3.36 -12.60 12.77
CA THR A 271 -2.90 -11.61 13.76
C THR A 271 -4.07 -11.03 14.55
N CYS A 272 -5.15 -10.66 13.87
CA CYS A 272 -6.37 -10.15 14.47
C CYS A 272 -7.31 -11.32 14.84
N LYS A 273 -6.97 -12.11 15.88
CA LYS A 273 -7.85 -13.17 16.40
C LYS A 273 -9.23 -12.62 16.81
N ARG A 274 -10.28 -13.43 16.64
CA ARG A 274 -11.68 -13.02 16.88
C ARG A 274 -11.79 -12.79 18.38
N LYS A 275 -12.20 -11.59 18.81
CA LYS A 275 -12.64 -11.38 20.20
C LYS A 275 -13.77 -12.39 20.41
N LYS A 276 -13.51 -13.44 21.19
CA LYS A 276 -14.59 -14.35 21.63
C LYS A 276 -15.47 -13.47 22.52
N SER A 277 -16.65 -13.13 22.01
CA SER A 277 -17.75 -12.65 22.85
C SER A 277 -18.21 -13.76 23.77
#